data_AF-A0A8J4WLP4-F1
#
_entry.id   AF-A0A8J4WLP4-F1
#
_cell.length_a   1.000
_cell.length_b   1.000
_cell.length_c   1.000
_cell.angle_alpha   90.00
_cell.angle_beta   90.00
_cell.angle_gamma   90.00
#
_symmetry.space_group_name_H-M   'P 1'
#
loop_
_entity.id
_entity.type
_entity.pdbx_description
1 polymer ?
#
loop_
_entity_poly.entity_id
_entity_poly.type
_entity_poly.pdbx_seq_one_letter_code
_entity_poly.pdbx_strand_id
1 'polypeptide(L)'
;MAATHECPVCMPLTKSTLSNPKGAQLHVVPMRQFNLSDLLRCQANLGLPSQITLSSQPTTYCRSVPILACHPNEWAHSGVKKKWTNNSIQTILDSSTPLPVGLRLEHSSGNIRIYGTTYSEHISSSEPEQFVGQLRPLLMQQTVFGGGVGGTRGQINEWLSAAQQLELSRN
;
A
#
# COMPACT_ATOMS: atom_id res chain seq x y z
N MET A 1 19.97 2.15 -9.05
CA MET A 1 20.18 1.57 -7.71
C MET A 1 20.33 2.74 -6.73
N ALA A 2 19.28 3.12 -6.03
CA ALA A 2 19.25 4.33 -5.17
C ALA A 2 19.46 4.04 -3.67
N ALA A 3 19.74 2.78 -3.31
CA ALA A 3 19.65 2.32 -1.92
C ALA A 3 20.97 1.85 -1.30
N THR A 4 22.13 2.13 -1.93
CA THR A 4 23.36 1.47 -1.50
C THR A 4 24.09 2.15 -0.34
N HIS A 5 23.98 3.48 -0.10
CA HIS A 5 24.84 4.10 0.94
C HIS A 5 24.26 5.20 1.84
N GLU A 6 23.11 5.82 1.57
CA GLU A 6 22.73 7.06 2.29
C GLU A 6 21.29 7.12 2.82
N CYS A 7 20.45 6.12 2.58
CA CYS A 7 19.09 6.15 3.11
C CYS A 7 19.08 5.75 4.61
N PRO A 8 18.67 6.65 5.53
CA PRO A 8 18.64 6.38 6.97
C PRO A 8 17.64 5.27 7.34
N VAL A 9 16.72 4.93 6.44
CA VAL A 9 15.76 3.83 6.60
C VAL A 9 16.31 2.51 6.04
N CYS A 10 16.97 2.52 4.88
CA CYS A 10 17.46 1.29 4.24
C CYS A 10 18.68 0.68 4.99
N MET A 11 19.50 1.51 5.61
CA MET A 11 20.69 1.10 6.36
C MET A 11 20.37 0.21 7.58
N PRO A 12 19.44 0.58 8.48
CA PRO A 12 19.00 -0.31 9.55
C PRO A 12 18.35 -1.59 9.04
N LEU A 13 17.53 -1.52 7.98
CA LEU A 13 16.84 -2.68 7.43
C LEU A 13 17.81 -3.72 6.87
N THR A 14 18.85 -3.28 6.15
CA THR A 14 19.90 -4.16 5.63
C THR A 14 20.71 -4.82 6.75
N LYS A 15 21.01 -4.09 7.83
CA LYS A 15 21.68 -4.67 9.02
C LYS A 15 20.82 -5.68 9.78
N SER A 16 19.50 -5.55 9.70
CA SER A 16 18.53 -6.46 10.33
C SER A 16 18.16 -7.66 9.44
N THR A 17 18.81 -7.83 8.28
CA THR A 17 18.58 -9.00 7.44
C THR A 17 19.19 -10.25 8.09
N LEU A 18 18.42 -11.33 8.13
CA LEU A 18 18.84 -12.60 8.69
C LEU A 18 19.15 -13.58 7.56
N SER A 19 20.26 -14.31 7.69
CA SER A 19 20.62 -15.38 6.75
C SER A 19 19.68 -16.59 6.85
N ASN A 20 19.03 -16.77 8.00
CA ASN A 20 18.04 -17.81 8.21
C ASN A 20 16.62 -17.22 8.09
N PRO A 21 15.84 -17.58 7.06
CA PRO A 21 14.48 -17.07 6.89
C PRO A 21 13.55 -17.46 8.05
N LYS A 22 13.77 -18.59 8.73
CA LYS A 22 12.92 -19.01 9.86
C LYS A 22 13.00 -18.09 11.08
N GLY A 23 14.07 -17.30 11.19
CA GLY A 23 14.25 -16.32 12.26
C GLY A 23 13.70 -14.93 11.92
N ALA A 24 13.32 -14.70 10.66
CA ALA A 24 12.82 -13.40 10.22
C ALA A 24 11.37 -13.18 10.67
N GLN A 25 11.09 -11.98 11.19
CA GLN A 25 9.72 -11.56 11.51
C GLN A 25 9.03 -10.87 10.33
N LEU A 26 9.82 -10.36 9.38
CA LEU A 26 9.35 -9.70 8.18
C LEU A 26 9.86 -10.44 6.95
N HIS A 27 8.93 -10.79 6.06
CA HIS A 27 9.22 -11.44 4.80
C HIS A 27 8.73 -10.58 3.64
N VAL A 28 9.61 -10.30 2.69
CA VAL A 28 9.25 -9.66 1.43
C VAL A 28 9.08 -10.75 0.39
N VAL A 29 7.87 -10.84 -0.18
CA VAL A 29 7.53 -11.83 -1.21
C VAL A 29 7.19 -11.16 -2.53
N PRO A 30 7.46 -11.79 -3.68
CA PRO A 30 7.03 -11.26 -4.97
C PRO A 30 5.51 -11.09 -5.01
N MET A 31 5.02 -9.93 -5.46
CA MET A 31 3.58 -9.65 -5.54
C MET A 31 2.79 -10.68 -6.35
N ARG A 32 3.39 -11.29 -7.38
CA ARG A 32 2.76 -12.38 -8.16
C ARG A 32 2.47 -13.64 -7.34
N GLN A 33 3.20 -13.84 -6.24
CA GLN A 33 3.07 -14.95 -5.31
C GLN A 33 2.32 -14.54 -4.04
N PHE A 34 1.74 -13.34 -4.02
CA PHE A 34 0.99 -12.83 -2.88
C PHE A 34 -0.47 -13.28 -3.00
N ASN A 35 -0.74 -14.53 -2.61
CA ASN A 35 -2.08 -15.09 -2.51
C ASN A 35 -2.17 -16.04 -1.31
N LEU A 36 -3.40 -16.39 -0.90
CA LEU A 36 -3.63 -17.22 0.28
C LEU A 36 -2.88 -18.56 0.24
N SER A 37 -2.87 -19.24 -0.91
CA SER A 37 -2.24 -20.56 -1.06
C SER A 37 -0.73 -20.49 -0.86
N ASP A 38 -0.09 -19.45 -1.38
CA ASP A 38 1.34 -19.23 -1.21
C ASP A 38 1.66 -18.77 0.23
N LEU A 39 0.82 -17.95 0.86
CA LEU A 39 0.97 -17.57 2.27
C LEU A 39 0.85 -18.79 3.21
N LEU A 40 -0.09 -19.71 2.94
CA LEU A 40 -0.20 -20.97 3.67
C LEU A 40 1.06 -21.84 3.48
N ARG A 41 1.61 -21.89 2.27
CA ARG A 41 2.88 -22.59 2.00
C ARG A 41 4.05 -21.94 2.74
N CYS A 42 4.11 -20.61 2.78
CA CYS A 42 5.08 -19.87 3.58
C CYS A 42 4.95 -20.22 5.07
N GLN A 43 3.73 -20.22 5.62
CA GLN A 43 3.47 -20.60 7.01
C GLN A 43 4.01 -21.98 7.34
N ALA A 44 3.79 -22.96 6.47
CA ALA A 44 4.29 -24.32 6.64
C ALA A 44 5.83 -24.40 6.63
N ASN A 45 6.48 -23.61 5.78
CA ASN A 45 7.94 -23.61 5.62
C ASN A 45 8.69 -22.87 6.74
N LEU A 46 8.04 -21.90 7.40
CA LEU A 46 8.63 -21.14 8.51
C LEU A 46 8.73 -21.96 9.80
N GLY A 47 8.02 -23.11 9.87
CA GLY A 47 8.06 -24.01 11.02
C GLY A 47 7.24 -23.52 12.22
N LEU A 48 7.35 -24.21 13.35
CA LEU A 48 6.77 -23.74 14.61
C LEU A 48 7.43 -22.40 15.00
N PRO A 49 6.69 -21.45 15.59
CA PRO A 49 7.31 -20.24 16.10
C PRO A 49 8.39 -20.64 17.11
N SER A 50 9.64 -20.34 16.78
CA SER A 50 10.72 -20.39 17.76
C SER A 50 10.34 -19.34 18.80
N GLN A 51 9.94 -19.81 19.98
CA GLN A 51 9.27 -19.06 21.04
C GLN A 51 9.71 -17.58 21.09
N ILE A 52 8.84 -16.68 20.64
CA ILE A 52 8.88 -15.30 21.10
C ILE A 52 8.38 -15.38 22.55
N THR A 53 9.30 -15.47 23.50
CA THR A 53 9.01 -15.42 24.93
C THR A 53 8.55 -14.01 25.29
N LEU A 54 7.27 -13.73 25.03
CA LEU A 54 6.48 -12.82 25.84
C LEU A 54 5.27 -13.61 26.33
N SER A 55 5.22 -13.86 27.64
CA SER A 55 4.18 -14.58 28.38
C SER A 55 4.37 -16.09 28.51
N SER A 56 4.85 -16.46 29.70
CA SER A 56 4.89 -17.81 30.25
C SER A 56 3.47 -18.34 30.50
N GLN A 57 2.85 -18.98 29.52
CA GLN A 57 1.78 -19.96 29.77
C GLN A 57 1.96 -21.19 28.88
N PRO A 58 2.11 -22.40 29.45
CA PRO A 58 2.13 -23.63 28.69
C PRO A 58 0.69 -23.97 28.33
N THR A 59 0.30 -23.78 27.07
CA THR A 59 -0.91 -24.40 26.53
C THR A 59 -0.56 -25.23 25.31
N THR A 60 -1.01 -26.48 25.38
CA THR A 60 -0.66 -27.66 24.58
C THR A 60 -1.26 -27.65 23.16
N TYR A 61 -1.29 -26.50 22.50
CA TYR A 61 -1.75 -26.39 21.11
C TYR A 61 -0.60 -25.94 20.22
N CYS A 62 -0.22 -26.78 19.25
CA CYS A 62 0.57 -26.38 18.09
C CYS A 62 -0.19 -25.31 17.29
N ARG A 63 -0.18 -24.06 17.76
CA ARG A 63 -0.79 -22.94 17.05
C ARG A 63 0.13 -22.56 15.89
N SER A 64 -0.41 -22.61 14.68
CA SER A 64 0.27 -22.08 13.49
C SER A 64 0.59 -20.59 13.69
N VAL A 65 1.77 -20.17 13.24
CA VAL A 65 2.26 -18.79 13.37
C VAL A 65 1.27 -17.82 12.73
N PRO A 66 0.74 -16.81 13.43
CA PRO A 66 -0.14 -15.83 12.80
C PRO A 66 0.60 -15.06 11.71
N ILE A 67 -0.02 -14.92 10.54
CA ILE A 67 0.54 -14.16 9.41
C ILE A 67 -0.30 -12.91 9.20
N LEU A 68 0.37 -11.77 9.29
CA LEU A 68 -0.13 -10.48 8.83
C LEU A 68 0.54 -10.18 7.50
N ALA A 69 -0.23 -10.23 6.42
CA ALA A 69 0.25 -9.96 5.08
C ALA A 69 -0.29 -8.61 4.62
N CYS A 70 0.56 -7.84 3.95
CA CYS A 70 0.22 -6.52 3.44
C CYS A 70 0.67 -6.41 1.99
N HIS A 71 -0.19 -5.92 1.10
CA HIS A 71 0.20 -5.57 -0.25
C HIS A 71 -0.11 -4.10 -0.56
N PRO A 72 0.90 -3.35 -1.03
CA PRO A 72 0.70 -1.99 -1.49
C PRO A 72 -0.01 -2.02 -2.84
N ASN A 73 -1.17 -1.38 -2.89
CA ASN A 73 -1.89 -1.11 -4.13
C ASN A 73 -1.93 0.39 -4.33
N GLU A 74 -1.80 0.84 -5.58
CA GLU A 74 -2.27 2.16 -5.93
C GLU A 74 -3.75 2.30 -5.56
N TRP A 75 -4.20 3.54 -5.38
CA TRP A 75 -5.60 3.85 -5.12
C TRP A 75 -6.47 3.30 -6.26
N ALA A 76 -6.90 2.05 -6.13
CA ALA A 76 -8.06 1.61 -6.87
C ALA A 76 -9.16 2.53 -6.38
N HIS A 77 -9.75 3.34 -7.26
CA HIS A 77 -11.11 3.78 -7.05
C HIS A 77 -11.91 2.49 -6.87
N SER A 78 -11.99 1.98 -5.64
CA SER A 78 -13.04 1.08 -5.23
C SER A 78 -14.26 1.98 -5.30
N GLY A 79 -14.81 2.08 -6.51
CA GLY A 79 -15.97 2.88 -6.79
C GLY A 79 -16.94 2.58 -5.66
N VAL A 80 -17.37 3.64 -4.99
CA VAL A 80 -18.64 3.66 -4.31
C VAL A 80 -19.59 2.93 -5.27
N LYS A 81 -20.00 1.69 -4.92
CA LYS A 81 -20.76 0.73 -5.75
C LYS A 81 -19.97 -0.25 -6.65
N LYS A 82 -19.05 -1.05 -6.09
CA LYS A 82 -19.12 -2.50 -6.39
C LYS A 82 -19.68 -3.19 -5.17
N LYS A 83 -20.97 -3.53 -5.25
CA LYS A 83 -21.66 -4.43 -4.32
C LYS A 83 -21.01 -5.81 -4.50
N TRP A 84 -19.81 -5.98 -3.96
CA TRP A 84 -19.22 -7.29 -3.82
C TRP A 84 -20.00 -7.97 -2.71
N THR A 85 -20.98 -8.76 -3.11
CA THR A 85 -21.74 -9.66 -2.24
C THR A 85 -20.77 -10.71 -1.69
N ASN A 86 -20.05 -10.36 -0.63
CA ASN A 86 -19.53 -11.29 0.37
C ASN A 86 -19.15 -10.50 1.62
N ASN A 87 -19.62 -10.98 2.77
CA ASN A 87 -19.66 -10.30 4.07
C ASN A 87 -18.28 -10.15 4.76
N SER A 88 -17.21 -9.69 4.09
CA SER A 88 -15.86 -9.76 4.70
C SER A 88 -14.94 -8.55 4.49
N ILE A 89 -15.47 -7.34 4.43
CA ILE A 89 -14.62 -6.14 4.58
C ILE A 89 -14.74 -5.71 6.04
N GLN A 90 -13.86 -6.19 6.90
CA GLN A 90 -13.78 -5.70 8.27
C GLN A 90 -12.85 -4.47 8.30
N THR A 91 -13.40 -3.35 8.77
CA THR A 91 -12.66 -2.12 9.06
C THR A 91 -12.15 -2.09 10.50
N ILE A 92 -12.13 -3.23 11.20
CA ILE A 92 -11.92 -3.32 12.64
C ILE A 92 -10.88 -4.41 12.93
N LEU A 93 -9.80 -4.06 13.64
CA LEU A 93 -8.64 -4.93 13.91
C LEU A 93 -8.94 -6.03 14.94
N ASP A 94 -9.69 -5.63 15.97
CA ASP A 94 -10.36 -6.40 17.00
C ASP A 94 -11.54 -5.52 17.44
N SER A 95 -12.72 -6.10 17.69
CA SER A 95 -14.10 -5.55 17.80
C SER A 95 -14.38 -4.08 18.22
N SER A 96 -13.40 -3.28 18.63
CA SER A 96 -13.50 -1.87 19.03
C SER A 96 -12.56 -0.90 18.31
N THR A 97 -11.52 -1.35 17.58
CA THR A 97 -10.51 -0.42 17.00
C THR A 97 -10.63 -0.31 15.48
N PRO A 98 -10.95 0.88 14.93
CA PRO A 98 -10.98 1.09 13.49
C PRO A 98 -9.57 0.96 12.89
N LEU A 99 -9.49 0.39 11.69
CA LEU A 99 -8.25 0.33 10.93
C LEU A 99 -7.79 1.75 10.57
N PRO A 100 -6.46 1.99 10.52
CA PRO A 100 -5.91 3.25 10.05
C PRO A 100 -6.43 3.62 8.66
N VAL A 101 -6.55 4.94 8.40
CA VAL A 101 -6.89 5.46 7.07
C VAL A 101 -5.92 4.89 6.04
N GLY A 102 -6.47 4.37 4.95
CA GLY A 102 -5.70 3.76 3.86
C GLY A 102 -5.35 2.29 4.05
N LEU A 103 -5.77 1.65 5.14
CA LEU A 103 -5.58 0.21 5.37
C LEU A 103 -6.93 -0.52 5.39
N ARG A 104 -7.03 -1.64 4.67
CA ARG A 104 -8.28 -2.40 4.56
C ARG A 104 -8.01 -3.90 4.66
N LEU A 105 -8.78 -4.61 5.48
CA LEU A 105 -8.77 -6.07 5.47
C LEU A 105 -9.46 -6.56 4.19
N GLU A 106 -8.72 -7.25 3.35
CA GLU A 106 -9.24 -7.84 2.10
C GLU A 106 -9.62 -9.31 2.28
N HIS A 107 -8.86 -10.04 3.10
CA HIS A 107 -9.08 -11.47 3.32
C HIS A 107 -8.69 -11.89 4.74
N SER A 108 -9.47 -12.80 5.31
CA SER A 108 -9.18 -13.44 6.60
C SER A 108 -9.49 -14.92 6.52
N SER A 109 -8.51 -15.76 6.82
CA SER A 109 -8.67 -17.22 6.85
C SER A 109 -7.79 -17.81 7.96
N GLY A 110 -8.43 -18.37 8.99
CA GLY A 110 -7.74 -18.89 10.17
C GLY A 110 -6.82 -17.85 10.82
N ASN A 111 -5.53 -18.16 10.91
CA ASN A 111 -4.50 -17.29 11.47
C ASN A 111 -3.82 -16.37 10.44
N ILE A 112 -4.38 -16.24 9.22
CA ILE A 112 -3.86 -15.38 8.16
C ILE A 112 -4.81 -14.22 7.92
N ARG A 113 -4.27 -13.00 7.99
CA ARG A 113 -4.99 -11.76 7.66
C ARG A 113 -4.23 -11.04 6.54
N ILE A 114 -4.95 -10.66 5.48
CA ILE A 114 -4.40 -9.97 4.31
C ILE A 114 -4.99 -8.57 4.23
N TYR A 115 -4.11 -7.58 4.24
CA TYR A 115 -4.46 -6.17 4.14
C TYR A 115 -4.01 -5.58 2.82
N GLY A 116 -4.93 -4.87 2.17
CA GLY A 116 -4.61 -3.95 1.10
C GLY A 116 -4.31 -2.57 1.69
N THR A 117 -3.27 -1.91 1.20
CA THR A 117 -2.95 -0.54 1.59
C THR A 117 -2.99 0.39 0.39
N THR A 118 -3.60 1.56 0.55
CA THR A 118 -3.54 2.63 -0.45
C THR A 118 -2.20 3.33 -0.34
N TYR A 119 -1.21 2.84 -1.08
CA TYR A 119 0.10 3.45 -1.19
C TYR A 119 0.31 3.82 -2.67
N SER A 120 0.47 5.11 -2.93
CA SER A 120 0.72 5.64 -4.27
C SER A 120 2.00 6.45 -4.23
N GLU A 121 2.92 6.15 -5.14
CA GLU A 121 4.08 7.00 -5.44
C GLU A 121 3.75 8.02 -6.54
N HIS A 122 2.52 7.97 -7.06
CA HIS A 122 1.98 8.90 -8.03
C HIS A 122 1.11 9.95 -7.36
N ILE A 123 1.13 11.16 -7.93
CA ILE A 123 0.30 12.27 -7.49
C ILE A 123 -1.19 11.93 -7.56
N SER A 124 -1.94 12.38 -6.55
CA SER A 124 -3.40 12.24 -6.53
C SER A 124 -4.05 13.10 -7.62
N SER A 125 -5.33 12.88 -7.94
CA SER A 125 -6.00 13.62 -9.03
C SER A 125 -6.08 15.13 -8.82
N SER A 126 -6.03 15.61 -7.57
CA SER A 126 -6.12 17.04 -7.21
C SER A 126 -4.75 17.74 -7.07
N GLU A 127 -3.69 16.98 -6.85
CA GLU A 127 -2.33 17.51 -6.72
C GLU A 127 -1.78 18.18 -8.00
N PRO A 128 -2.02 17.67 -9.23
CA PRO A 128 -1.51 18.30 -10.43
C PRO A 128 -2.09 19.70 -10.67
N GLU A 129 -3.36 19.94 -10.35
CA GLU A 129 -3.97 21.27 -10.48
C GLU A 129 -3.25 22.29 -9.59
N GLN A 130 -3.06 21.93 -8.31
CA GLN A 130 -2.35 22.78 -7.36
C GLN A 130 -0.90 23.03 -7.82
N PHE A 131 -0.23 21.98 -8.30
CA PHE A 131 1.13 22.09 -8.82
C PHE A 131 1.23 23.02 -10.04
N VAL A 132 0.30 22.90 -11.00
CA VAL A 132 0.21 23.77 -12.18
C VAL A 132 -0.06 25.23 -11.77
N GLY A 133 -0.98 25.44 -10.83
CA GLY A 133 -1.28 26.78 -10.32
C GLY A 133 -0.08 27.47 -9.62
N GLN A 134 0.80 26.69 -9.00
CA GLN A 134 2.02 27.19 -8.37
C GLN A 134 3.16 27.41 -9.37
N LEU A 135 3.43 26.44 -10.24
CA LEU A 135 4.53 26.50 -11.21
C LEU A 135 4.26 27.47 -12.36
N ARG A 136 2.98 27.61 -12.74
CA ARG A 136 2.48 28.45 -13.84
C ARG A 136 3.25 28.23 -15.16
N PRO A 137 3.31 26.98 -15.65
CA PRO A 137 4.00 26.72 -16.90
C PRO A 137 3.23 27.33 -18.08
N LEU A 138 3.96 27.74 -19.12
CA LEU A 138 3.36 28.21 -20.39
C LEU A 138 2.74 27.05 -21.20
N LEU A 139 3.28 25.84 -21.03
CA LEU A 139 2.86 24.64 -21.74
C LEU A 139 3.06 23.42 -20.85
N MET A 140 2.14 22.45 -20.96
CA MET A 140 2.25 21.16 -20.30
C MET A 140 2.01 20.03 -21.31
N GLN A 141 2.91 19.05 -21.34
CA GLN A 141 2.81 17.88 -22.22
C GLN A 141 2.59 16.62 -21.38
N GLN A 142 1.52 15.89 -21.68
CA GLN A 142 1.25 14.60 -21.06
C GLN A 142 2.26 13.55 -21.54
N THR A 143 2.82 12.79 -20.59
CA THR A 143 3.83 11.74 -20.85
C THR A 143 3.34 10.34 -20.51
N VAL A 144 2.28 10.22 -19.70
CA VAL A 144 1.64 8.93 -19.36
C VAL A 144 0.30 8.86 -20.05
N PHE A 145 0.13 7.88 -20.94
CA PHE A 145 -1.07 7.69 -21.74
C PHE A 145 -1.85 6.46 -21.24
N GLY A 146 -3.16 6.61 -21.04
CA GLY A 146 -4.09 5.56 -20.62
C GLY A 146 -5.48 5.75 -21.22
N GLY A 147 -6.46 4.94 -20.81
CA GLY A 147 -7.81 4.97 -21.39
C GLY A 147 -8.58 6.31 -21.25
N GLY A 148 -8.11 7.25 -20.42
CA GLY A 148 -8.73 8.55 -20.16
C GLY A 148 -8.10 9.77 -20.85
N VAL A 149 -7.15 9.58 -21.77
CA VAL A 149 -6.32 10.66 -22.37
C VAL A 149 -7.13 11.81 -22.99
N GLY A 150 -8.32 11.52 -23.53
CA GLY A 150 -9.18 12.55 -24.13
C GLY A 150 -9.68 13.60 -23.14
N GLY A 151 -9.97 13.21 -21.89
CA GLY A 151 -10.45 14.12 -20.85
C GLY A 151 -9.33 14.91 -20.18
N THR A 152 -8.16 14.29 -20.01
CA THR A 152 -7.02 14.89 -19.30
C THR A 152 -6.47 16.12 -20.01
N ARG A 153 -6.45 16.13 -21.36
CA ARG A 153 -5.98 17.30 -22.12
C ARG A 153 -6.87 18.52 -21.92
N GLY A 154 -8.19 18.32 -21.81
CA GLY A 154 -9.13 19.40 -21.50
C GLY A 154 -8.85 20.01 -20.13
N GLN A 155 -8.72 19.16 -19.10
CA GLN A 155 -8.43 19.59 -17.73
C GLN A 155 -7.09 20.34 -17.62
N ILE A 156 -6.04 19.87 -18.30
CA ILE A 156 -4.74 20.57 -18.33
C ILE A 156 -4.90 21.98 -18.92
N ASN A 157 -5.62 22.12 -20.03
CA ASN A 157 -5.84 23.44 -20.65
C ASN A 157 -6.65 24.38 -19.76
N GLU A 158 -7.65 23.86 -19.03
CA GLU A 158 -8.41 24.62 -18.05
C GLU A 158 -7.50 25.14 -16.93
N TRP A 159 -6.65 24.29 -16.36
CA TRP A 159 -5.70 24.68 -15.32
C TRP A 159 -4.69 25.72 -15.79
N LEU A 160 -4.16 25.58 -17.01
CA LEU A 160 -3.24 26.55 -17.61
C LEU A 160 -3.91 27.92 -17.82
N SER A 161 -5.17 27.92 -18.30
CA SER A 161 -5.93 29.15 -18.53
C SER A 161 -6.24 29.86 -17.21
N ALA A 162 -6.63 29.11 -16.17
CA ALA A 162 -6.89 29.65 -14.83
C ALA A 162 -5.62 30.27 -14.20
N ALA A 163 -4.47 29.61 -14.36
CA ALA A 163 -3.19 30.13 -13.88
C ALA A 163 -2.81 31.46 -14.56
N GLN A 164 -3.03 31.59 -15.87
CA GLN A 164 -2.74 32.82 -16.62
C GLN A 164 -3.66 34.00 -16.23
N GLN A 165 -4.95 33.74 -15.99
CA GLN A 165 -5.89 34.78 -15.55
C GLN A 165 -5.53 35.35 -14.16
N LEU A 166 -4.95 34.52 -13.28
CA LEU A 166 -4.44 34.97 -11.98
C LEU A 166 -3.20 35.88 -12.07
N GLU A 167 -2.46 35.83 -13.18
CA GLU A 167 -1.34 36.75 -13.43
C GLU A 167 -1.81 38.10 -13.95
N LEU A 168 -2.78 38.09 -14.86
CA LEU A 168 -3.35 39.31 -15.43
C LEU A 168 -4.11 40.16 -14.40
N SER A 169 -4.63 39.56 -13.33
CA SER A 169 -5.31 40.26 -12.24
C SER A 169 -4.38 40.79 -11.14
N ARG A 170 -3.09 40.46 -11.19
CA ARG A 170 -2.06 40.92 -10.23
C ARG A 170 -1.21 42.08 -10.74
N ASN A 171 -1.31 42.40 -12.02
CA ASN A 171 -0.67 43.54 -12.67
C ASN A 171 -1.69 44.67 -12.85
#